data_AF-A0A0S8J5Y2-F1
#
_entry.id   AF-A0A0S8J5Y2-F1
#
_cell.length_a   1.000
_cell.length_b   1.000
_cell.length_c   1.000
_cell.angle_alpha   90.00
_cell.angle_beta   90.00
_cell.angle_gamma   90.00
#
_symmetry.space_group_name_H-M   'P 1'
#
loop_
_entity.id
_entity.type
_entity.pdbx_description
1 polymer ?
#
loop_
_entity_poly.entity_id
_entity_poly.type
_entity_poly.pdbx_seq_one_letter_code
_entity_poly.pdbx_strand_id
1 'polypeptide(L)'
;MGTAYEEVLSFLEMPSNYGAILDWATGIIRVNRNYEQWEAICLRKKNRAPTMDDKILLETITHETTHFLQISTTGFLYSFAIELFGQVRKCVPAPITDFSGITSSPPKLISKQICSTLDRLDVAGAEGVTIRSIVESGAFLVQKRTHWPNLTAEGFGKMLDRECPAPEYRLAYDVSMRYLGKEAFDCYPIIAYLSLCTDSPPDAFVILCKDTVSRGLRIGEGLDVPPFLELLNIIVTAYGFKLIGTSAEAAENLPRHPIYTQMVIQLNNLCEQSGFSVTNFMAAPYRITEMLAIESVRPMLFNKKMDRYWYLYVPDHFLPTMSREEKELETKALLLLAAISSKILSGVE
;
A
#
# COMPACT_ATOMS: atom_id res chain seq x y z
N MET A 1 8.83 28.86 14.18
CA MET A 1 8.37 27.60 14.80
C MET A 1 9.25 27.33 16.00
N GLY A 2 8.75 26.74 17.08
CA GLY A 2 9.59 26.39 18.23
C GLY A 2 10.56 25.25 17.91
N THR A 3 11.67 25.16 18.63
CA THR A 3 12.71 24.11 18.46
C THR A 3 12.14 22.68 18.47
N ALA A 4 11.12 22.42 19.29
CA ALA A 4 10.45 21.11 19.37
C ALA A 4 9.74 20.70 18.06
N TYR A 5 9.19 21.65 17.32
CA TYR A 5 8.54 21.35 16.03
C TYR A 5 9.56 20.93 14.97
N GLU A 6 10.69 21.63 14.92
CA GLU A 6 11.77 21.31 13.98
C GLU A 6 12.42 19.96 14.32
N GLU A 7 12.59 19.67 15.62
CA GLU A 7 13.06 18.37 16.09
C GLU A 7 12.11 17.24 15.65
N VAL A 8 10.80 17.38 15.87
CA VAL A 8 9.83 16.35 15.46
C VAL A 8 9.85 16.14 13.94
N LEU A 9 9.90 17.22 13.17
CA LEU A 9 9.95 17.11 11.72
C LEU A 9 11.28 16.59 11.16
N SER A 10 12.34 16.49 11.96
CA SER A 10 13.58 15.83 11.53
C SER A 10 13.39 14.34 11.30
N PHE A 11 12.43 13.69 11.99
CA PHE A 11 12.13 12.27 11.81
C PHE A 11 11.53 11.93 10.45
N LEU A 12 11.11 12.93 9.67
CA LEU A 12 10.60 12.71 8.32
C LEU A 12 11.70 12.45 7.30
N GLU A 13 12.97 12.69 7.65
CA GLU A 13 14.12 12.42 6.79
C GLU A 13 14.16 10.94 6.41
N MET A 14 14.22 10.68 5.11
CA MET A 14 14.29 9.34 4.57
C MET A 14 15.75 8.91 4.39
N PRO A 15 16.09 7.63 4.63
CA PRO A 15 17.40 7.12 4.29
C PRO A 15 17.68 7.26 2.78
N SER A 16 18.92 7.59 2.41
CA SER A 16 19.29 7.95 1.02
C SER A 16 19.13 6.82 0.01
N ASN A 17 19.04 5.58 0.47
CA ASN A 17 18.87 4.38 -0.36
C ASN A 17 17.41 4.09 -0.77
N TYR A 18 16.42 4.80 -0.20
CA TYR A 18 15.02 4.65 -0.59
C TYR A 18 14.57 5.79 -1.50
N GLY A 19 13.91 5.45 -2.63
CA GLY A 19 13.30 6.44 -3.52
C GLY A 19 11.98 6.99 -2.98
N ALA A 20 11.15 6.12 -2.41
CA ALA A 20 9.91 6.43 -1.72
C ALA A 20 9.57 5.31 -0.72
N ILE A 21 8.73 5.60 0.28
CA ILE A 21 8.22 4.65 1.27
C ILE A 21 6.78 5.03 1.63
N LEU A 22 5.86 4.08 1.58
CA LEU A 22 4.53 4.21 2.18
C LEU A 22 4.61 4.02 3.69
N ASP A 23 4.12 5.00 4.44
CA ASP A 23 3.82 4.83 5.86
C ASP A 23 2.42 4.22 6.00
N TRP A 24 2.35 2.92 6.31
CA TRP A 24 1.11 2.16 6.39
C TRP A 24 0.17 2.65 7.49
N ALA A 25 0.69 3.32 8.52
CA ALA A 25 -0.12 3.87 9.59
C ALA A 25 -0.81 5.18 9.18
N THR A 26 -0.22 5.95 8.27
CA THR A 26 -0.75 7.26 7.88
C THR A 26 -1.30 7.28 6.46
N GLY A 27 -0.95 6.33 5.60
CA GLY A 27 -1.29 6.34 4.18
C GLY A 27 -0.52 7.37 3.36
N ILE A 28 0.51 7.99 3.91
CA ILE A 28 1.34 8.99 3.23
C ILE A 28 2.53 8.30 2.58
N ILE A 29 2.77 8.60 1.31
CA ILE A 29 4.01 8.19 0.64
C ILE A 29 5.03 9.30 0.79
N ARG A 30 6.13 8.97 1.45
CA ARG A 30 7.29 9.86 1.56
C ARG A 30 8.16 9.64 0.33
N VAL A 31 8.58 10.72 -0.31
CA VAL A 31 9.36 10.71 -1.53
C VAL A 31 10.70 11.37 -1.25
N ASN A 32 11.78 10.67 -1.58
CA ASN A 32 13.15 11.13 -1.38
C ASN A 32 13.58 12.11 -2.49
N ARG A 33 12.74 13.10 -2.76
CA ARG A 33 12.92 14.23 -3.69
C ARG A 33 12.17 15.43 -3.13
N ASN A 34 12.62 16.63 -3.49
CA ASN A 34 11.79 17.82 -3.26
C ASN A 34 10.64 17.90 -4.28
N TYR A 35 9.66 18.75 -3.99
CA TYR A 35 8.47 18.87 -4.84
C TYR A 35 8.80 19.37 -6.25
N GLU A 36 9.73 20.30 -6.41
CA GLU A 36 10.08 20.82 -7.74
C GLU A 36 10.79 19.77 -8.61
N GLN A 37 11.58 18.89 -8.02
CA GLN A 37 12.17 17.74 -8.72
C GLN A 37 11.08 16.77 -9.17
N TRP A 38 10.11 16.47 -8.31
CA TRP A 38 8.96 15.64 -8.65
C TRP A 38 8.12 16.26 -9.76
N GLU A 39 7.75 17.53 -9.61
CA GLU A 39 7.01 18.29 -10.61
C GLU A 39 7.76 18.31 -11.95
N ALA A 40 9.08 18.49 -11.95
CA ALA A 40 9.89 18.43 -13.16
C ALA A 40 9.92 17.03 -13.80
N ILE A 41 9.68 15.94 -13.06
CA ILE A 41 9.49 14.60 -13.62
C ILE A 41 8.10 14.49 -14.25
N CYS A 42 7.06 14.94 -13.54
CA CYS A 42 5.67 14.87 -14.02
C CYS A 42 5.38 15.79 -15.22
N LEU A 43 5.91 17.01 -15.22
CA LEU A 43 5.72 18.03 -16.25
C LEU A 43 6.70 17.90 -17.43
N ARG A 44 7.51 16.83 -17.49
CA ARG A 44 8.42 16.63 -18.62
C ARG A 44 7.63 16.66 -19.92
N LYS A 45 7.98 17.62 -20.78
CA LYS A 45 7.51 17.64 -22.16
C LYS A 45 7.84 16.29 -22.80
N LYS A 46 6.89 15.74 -23.57
CA LYS A 46 6.93 14.40 -24.20
C LYS A 46 8.25 14.03 -24.93
N ASN A 47 9.15 14.97 -25.17
CA ASN A 47 10.37 14.81 -25.96
C ASN A 47 11.65 14.55 -25.14
N ARG A 48 11.60 14.45 -23.80
CA ARG A 48 12.79 14.11 -22.99
C ARG A 48 12.58 12.78 -22.27
N ALA A 49 13.39 11.79 -22.61
CA ALA A 49 13.39 10.49 -21.93
C ALA A 49 13.70 10.65 -20.42
N PRO A 50 13.06 9.86 -19.54
CA PRO A 50 13.41 9.82 -18.12
C PRO A 50 14.85 9.32 -17.94
N THR A 51 15.58 9.92 -16.99
CA THR A 51 16.90 9.44 -16.57
C THR A 51 16.76 8.11 -15.82
N MET A 52 17.86 7.41 -15.59
CA MET A 52 17.81 6.15 -14.83
C MET A 52 17.26 6.39 -13.41
N ASP A 53 17.68 7.45 -12.75
CA ASP A 53 17.19 7.82 -11.41
C ASP A 53 15.70 8.13 -11.40
N ASP A 54 15.17 8.76 -12.46
CA ASP A 54 13.73 9.02 -12.57
C ASP A 54 12.96 7.71 -12.75
N LYS A 55 13.48 6.77 -13.54
CA LYS A 55 12.85 5.46 -13.75
C LYS A 55 12.79 4.68 -12.45
N ILE A 56 13.90 4.61 -11.71
CA ILE A 56 13.96 3.96 -10.39
C ILE A 56 12.94 4.61 -9.45
N LEU A 57 12.88 5.94 -9.40
CA LEU A 57 11.91 6.63 -8.55
C LEU A 57 10.46 6.32 -8.93
N LEU A 58 10.13 6.36 -10.23
CA LEU A 58 8.78 6.07 -10.71
C LEU A 58 8.39 4.61 -10.42
N GLU A 59 9.33 3.68 -10.57
CA GLU A 59 9.17 2.28 -10.17
C GLU A 59 8.87 2.15 -8.68
N THR A 60 9.66 2.77 -7.80
CA THR A 60 9.40 2.74 -6.35
C THR A 60 8.05 3.37 -6.02
N ILE A 61 7.68 4.49 -6.65
CA ILE A 61 6.37 5.11 -6.43
C ILE A 61 5.24 4.18 -6.88
N THR A 62 5.39 3.43 -7.97
CA THR A 62 4.41 2.41 -8.39
C THR A 62 4.29 1.29 -7.35
N HIS A 63 5.41 0.82 -6.81
CA HIS A 63 5.43 -0.18 -5.72
C HIS A 63 4.64 0.32 -4.50
N GLU A 64 4.99 1.51 -3.98
CA GLU A 64 4.31 2.10 -2.82
C GLU A 64 2.83 2.42 -3.09
N THR A 65 2.47 2.79 -4.33
CA THR A 65 1.06 2.95 -4.74
C THR A 65 0.31 1.63 -4.68
N THR A 66 0.98 0.53 -5.05
CA THR A 66 0.35 -0.79 -5.03
C THR A 66 0.04 -1.20 -3.59
N HIS A 67 0.93 -0.96 -2.63
CA HIS A 67 0.61 -1.17 -1.21
C HIS A 67 -0.56 -0.31 -0.74
N PHE A 68 -0.58 0.97 -1.12
CA PHE A 68 -1.70 1.84 -0.78
C PHE A 68 -3.03 1.28 -1.30
N LEU A 69 -3.06 0.79 -2.54
CA LEU A 69 -4.24 0.16 -3.13
C LEU A 69 -4.59 -1.18 -2.49
N GLN A 70 -3.62 -2.02 -2.15
CA GLN A 70 -3.84 -3.26 -1.41
C GLN A 70 -4.54 -2.97 -0.07
N ILE A 71 -4.08 -1.95 0.67
CA ILE A 71 -4.72 -1.51 1.92
C ILE A 71 -6.11 -0.94 1.68
N SER A 72 -6.27 -0.09 0.66
CA SER A 72 -7.55 0.55 0.34
C SER A 72 -8.58 -0.36 -0.32
N THR A 73 -8.26 -1.61 -0.64
CA THR A 73 -9.18 -2.54 -1.30
C THR A 73 -9.43 -3.83 -0.52
N THR A 74 -8.52 -4.23 0.38
CA THR A 74 -8.62 -5.50 1.13
C THR A 74 -8.95 -5.25 2.60
N GLY A 75 -9.88 -6.03 3.15
CA GLY A 75 -10.36 -5.84 4.52
C GLY A 75 -9.30 -6.13 5.57
N PHE A 76 -8.43 -7.12 5.36
CA PHE A 76 -7.35 -7.45 6.31
C PHE A 76 -6.37 -6.30 6.45
N LEU A 77 -5.81 -5.82 5.33
CA LEU A 77 -4.80 -4.75 5.35
C LEU A 77 -5.39 -3.41 5.78
N TYR A 78 -6.65 -3.13 5.41
CA TYR A 78 -7.36 -1.97 5.93
C TYR A 78 -7.43 -2.03 7.45
N SER A 79 -7.97 -3.11 8.02
CA SER A 79 -8.08 -3.30 9.48
C SER A 79 -6.73 -3.17 10.19
N PHE A 80 -5.69 -3.74 9.60
CA PHE A 80 -4.31 -3.64 10.08
C PHE A 80 -3.80 -2.19 10.11
N ALA A 81 -4.01 -1.43 9.03
CA ALA A 81 -3.62 -0.03 8.94
C ALA A 81 -4.39 0.86 9.94
N ILE A 82 -5.70 0.61 10.15
CA ILE A 82 -6.50 1.31 11.15
C ILE A 82 -5.98 1.05 12.57
N GLU A 83 -5.58 -0.19 12.87
CA GLU A 83 -5.00 -0.54 14.17
C GLU A 83 -3.69 0.20 14.41
N LEU A 84 -2.77 0.18 13.44
CA LEU A 84 -1.50 0.92 13.49
C LEU A 84 -1.74 2.42 13.66
N PHE A 85 -2.64 2.99 12.86
CA PHE A 85 -3.02 4.40 12.97
C PHE A 85 -3.52 4.73 14.38
N GLY A 86 -4.40 3.90 14.94
CA GLY A 86 -4.92 4.09 16.30
C GLY A 86 -3.83 4.06 17.38
N GLN A 87 -2.78 3.27 17.17
CA GLN A 87 -1.61 3.23 18.07
C GLN A 87 -0.74 4.48 17.91
N VAL A 88 -0.40 4.88 16.68
CA VAL A 88 0.35 6.11 16.39
C VAL A 88 -0.40 7.34 16.91
N ARG A 89 -1.71 7.39 16.72
CA ARG A 89 -2.55 8.53 17.13
C ARG A 89 -2.52 8.77 18.64
N LYS A 90 -2.33 7.74 19.46
CA LYS A 90 -2.19 7.85 20.93
C LYS A 90 -0.89 8.54 21.36
N CYS A 91 0.12 8.63 20.49
CA CYS A 91 1.34 9.39 20.73
C CYS A 91 1.18 10.89 20.45
N VAL A 92 0.04 11.31 19.87
CA VAL A 92 -0.19 12.70 19.46
C VAL A 92 -1.25 13.32 20.38
N PRO A 93 -0.98 14.45 21.04
CA PRO A 93 -1.97 15.12 21.89
C PRO A 93 -3.22 15.53 21.10
N ALA A 94 -4.32 15.74 21.82
CA ALA A 94 -5.55 16.33 21.29
C ALA A 94 -5.73 17.72 21.89
N PRO A 95 -5.90 18.78 21.07
CA PRO A 95 -5.95 18.78 19.60
C PRO A 95 -4.56 18.53 18.97
N ILE A 96 -4.54 18.00 17.73
CA ILE A 96 -3.30 17.65 16.99
C ILE A 96 -2.42 18.88 16.70
N THR A 97 -2.95 20.08 16.93
CA THR A 97 -2.27 21.36 16.75
C THR A 97 -1.37 21.75 17.92
N ASP A 98 -1.44 21.05 19.07
CA ASP A 98 -0.61 21.34 20.23
C ASP A 98 0.71 20.55 20.21
N PHE A 99 1.79 21.23 19.86
CA PHE A 99 3.13 20.64 19.79
C PHE A 99 3.84 20.54 21.15
N SER A 100 3.33 21.20 22.19
CA SER A 100 3.98 21.25 23.50
C SER A 100 3.97 19.91 24.24
N GLY A 101 2.99 19.06 23.94
CA GLY A 101 2.84 17.72 24.53
C GLY A 101 3.60 16.61 23.80
N ILE A 102 4.29 16.90 22.70
CA ILE A 102 4.96 15.89 21.88
C ILE A 102 6.33 15.62 22.45
N THR A 103 6.46 14.46 23.08
CA THR A 103 7.72 14.05 23.69
C THR A 103 8.71 13.57 22.63
N SER A 104 10.00 13.78 22.90
CA SER A 104 11.09 13.30 22.06
C SER A 104 11.26 11.76 22.10
N SER A 105 10.38 11.00 22.73
CA SER A 105 10.40 9.54 22.67
C SER A 105 8.98 8.98 22.77
N PRO A 106 8.53 8.14 21.84
CA PRO A 106 7.22 7.51 21.94
C PRO A 106 7.14 6.67 23.24
N PRO A 107 5.97 6.62 23.91
CA PRO A 107 5.82 5.80 25.10
C PRO A 107 6.18 4.35 24.82
N LYS A 108 7.06 3.75 25.65
CA LYS A 108 7.56 2.37 25.47
C LYS A 108 6.45 1.34 25.24
N LEU A 109 5.30 1.51 25.90
CA LEU A 109 4.15 0.63 25.74
C LEU A 109 3.57 0.70 24.32
N ILE A 110 3.48 1.90 23.73
CA ILE A 110 2.96 2.09 22.37
C ILE A 110 3.94 1.54 21.35
N SER A 111 5.25 1.78 21.53
CA SER A 111 6.27 1.17 20.66
C SER A 111 6.16 -0.36 20.64
N LYS A 112 6.01 -1.01 21.81
CA LYS A 112 5.80 -2.47 21.89
C LYS A 112 4.52 -2.93 21.18
N GLN A 113 3.44 -2.16 21.27
CA GLN A 113 2.18 -2.47 20.56
C GLN A 113 2.39 -2.40 19.04
N ILE A 114 3.08 -1.36 18.57
CA ILE A 114 3.38 -1.20 17.14
C ILE A 114 4.29 -2.32 16.64
N CYS A 115 5.36 -2.66 17.36
CA CYS A 115 6.19 -3.84 17.03
C CYS A 115 5.34 -5.10 16.93
N SER A 116 4.54 -5.38 17.97
CA SER A 116 3.69 -6.58 18.00
C SER A 116 2.66 -6.61 16.87
N THR A 117 2.15 -5.46 16.43
CA THR A 117 1.26 -5.38 15.27
C THR A 117 2.05 -5.65 13.99
N LEU A 118 3.21 -5.03 13.80
CA LEU A 118 4.09 -5.25 12.63
C LEU A 118 4.56 -6.71 12.52
N ASP A 119 4.92 -7.35 13.63
CA ASP A 119 5.37 -8.75 13.68
C ASP A 119 4.32 -9.72 13.11
N ARG A 120 3.04 -9.35 13.12
CA ARG A 120 1.97 -10.16 12.51
C ARG A 120 2.14 -10.32 11.01
N LEU A 121 2.81 -9.37 10.34
CA LEU A 121 3.09 -9.47 8.91
C LEU A 121 4.07 -10.61 8.58
N ASP A 122 4.87 -11.02 9.57
CA ASP A 122 5.98 -11.95 9.44
C ASP A 122 5.68 -13.34 10.03
N VAL A 123 4.47 -13.54 10.54
CA VAL A 123 4.00 -14.86 10.97
C VAL A 123 3.82 -15.76 9.75
N ALA A 124 4.59 -16.85 9.71
CA ALA A 124 4.53 -17.86 8.66
C ALA A 124 3.27 -18.72 8.80
N GLY A 125 2.51 -18.86 7.72
CA GLY A 125 1.46 -19.86 7.56
C GLY A 125 1.93 -21.04 6.71
N ALA A 126 1.00 -21.62 5.94
CA ALA A 126 1.28 -22.71 5.02
C ALA A 126 2.46 -22.39 4.07
N GLU A 127 3.34 -23.38 3.84
CA GLU A 127 4.52 -23.27 2.96
C GLU A 127 5.52 -22.18 3.36
N GLY A 128 5.43 -21.66 4.59
CA GLY A 128 6.27 -20.56 5.05
C GLY A 128 5.86 -19.18 4.53
N VAL A 129 4.74 -19.10 3.78
CA VAL A 129 4.21 -17.82 3.28
C VAL A 129 3.86 -16.92 4.46
N THR A 130 4.22 -15.64 4.36
CA THR A 130 3.83 -14.60 5.32
C THR A 130 2.96 -13.55 4.62
N ILE A 131 2.24 -12.73 5.38
CA ILE A 131 1.47 -11.60 4.81
C ILE A 131 2.43 -10.66 4.08
N ARG A 132 3.59 -10.35 4.67
CA ARG A 132 4.64 -9.54 4.03
C ARG A 132 5.04 -10.12 2.67
N SER A 133 5.23 -11.44 2.59
CA SER A 133 5.59 -12.05 1.31
C SER A 133 4.49 -11.93 0.24
N ILE A 134 3.21 -12.00 0.63
CA ILE A 134 2.08 -11.84 -0.30
C ILE A 134 2.04 -10.41 -0.85
N VAL A 135 2.14 -9.42 0.04
CA VAL A 135 2.01 -8.00 -0.34
C VAL A 135 3.21 -7.51 -1.13
N GLU A 136 4.45 -7.84 -0.73
CA GLU A 136 5.68 -7.39 -1.38
C GLU A 136 5.87 -8.05 -2.74
N SER A 137 5.70 -9.38 -2.83
CA SER A 137 5.76 -10.08 -4.12
C SER A 137 4.67 -9.56 -5.09
N GLY A 138 3.49 -9.22 -4.57
CA GLY A 138 2.42 -8.62 -5.35
C GLY A 138 2.75 -7.23 -5.86
N ALA A 139 3.20 -6.34 -4.97
CA ALA A 139 3.60 -4.98 -5.34
C ALA A 139 4.76 -4.98 -6.36
N PHE A 140 5.72 -5.88 -6.18
CA PHE A 140 6.84 -6.02 -7.11
C PHE A 140 6.43 -6.54 -8.49
N LEU A 141 5.55 -7.54 -8.55
CA LEU A 141 5.00 -8.02 -9.82
C LEU A 141 4.26 -6.90 -10.56
N VAL A 142 3.42 -6.15 -9.85
CA VAL A 142 2.66 -5.03 -10.44
C VAL A 142 3.59 -3.93 -10.92
N GLN A 143 4.56 -3.51 -10.10
CA GLN A 143 5.62 -2.58 -10.49
C GLN A 143 6.28 -3.02 -11.80
N LYS A 144 6.78 -4.25 -11.87
CA LYS A 144 7.50 -4.73 -13.06
C LYS A 144 6.58 -4.87 -14.28
N ARG A 145 5.32 -5.28 -14.12
CA ARG A 145 4.37 -5.33 -15.25
C ARG A 145 3.97 -3.94 -15.77
N THR A 146 3.86 -2.95 -14.89
CA THR A 146 3.54 -1.56 -15.29
C THR A 146 4.67 -0.93 -16.09
N HIS A 147 5.92 -1.15 -15.68
CA HIS A 147 7.09 -0.53 -16.32
C HIS A 147 7.67 -1.36 -17.49
N TRP A 148 7.31 -2.64 -17.60
CA TRP A 148 7.67 -3.52 -18.72
C TRP A 148 6.43 -4.21 -19.32
N PRO A 149 5.70 -3.55 -20.23
CA PRO A 149 4.44 -4.08 -20.77
C PRO A 149 4.55 -5.44 -21.48
N ASN A 150 5.74 -5.79 -21.98
CA ASN A 150 6.02 -7.06 -22.67
C ASN A 150 6.65 -8.12 -21.74
N LEU A 151 6.62 -7.91 -20.43
CA LEU A 151 7.15 -8.85 -19.45
C LEU A 151 6.36 -10.16 -19.47
N THR A 152 7.06 -11.28 -19.57
CA THR A 152 6.50 -12.63 -19.53
C THR A 152 6.79 -13.29 -18.19
N ALA A 153 6.09 -14.39 -17.86
CA ALA A 153 6.38 -15.20 -16.67
C ALA A 153 7.86 -15.61 -16.56
N GLU A 154 8.49 -16.03 -17.68
CA GLU A 154 9.91 -16.39 -17.72
C GLU A 154 10.81 -15.16 -17.53
N GLY A 155 10.45 -14.04 -18.17
CA GLY A 155 11.18 -12.77 -18.01
C GLY A 155 11.16 -12.30 -16.56
N PHE A 156 10.01 -12.41 -15.89
CA PHE A 156 9.86 -12.04 -14.49
C PHE A 156 10.64 -12.98 -13.56
N GLY A 157 10.64 -14.29 -13.81
CA GLY A 157 11.49 -15.24 -13.07
C GLY A 157 12.97 -14.86 -13.14
N LYS A 158 13.48 -14.51 -14.33
CA LYS A 158 14.86 -14.02 -14.50
C LYS A 158 15.12 -12.68 -13.79
N MET A 159 14.12 -11.81 -13.69
CA MET A 159 14.23 -10.57 -12.91
C MET A 159 14.32 -10.88 -11.41
N LEU A 160 13.48 -11.78 -10.89
CA LEU A 160 13.55 -12.22 -9.49
C LEU A 160 14.91 -12.84 -9.14
N ASP A 161 15.57 -13.52 -10.06
CA ASP A 161 16.91 -14.06 -9.83
C ASP A 161 18.02 -12.97 -9.74
N ARG A 162 17.78 -11.77 -10.27
CA ARG A 162 18.80 -10.71 -10.42
C ARG A 162 18.56 -9.47 -9.57
N GLU A 163 17.30 -9.10 -9.41
CA GLU A 163 16.87 -7.79 -8.91
C GLU A 163 16.04 -7.90 -7.61
N CYS A 164 15.76 -9.11 -7.11
CA CYS A 164 14.97 -9.31 -5.90
C CYS A 164 15.65 -8.63 -4.69
N PRO A 165 15.02 -7.61 -4.09
CA PRO A 165 15.63 -6.84 -3.00
C PRO A 165 15.82 -7.67 -1.73
N ALA A 166 14.86 -8.55 -1.43
CA ALA A 166 14.80 -9.35 -0.21
C ALA A 166 13.88 -10.57 -0.40
N PRO A 167 14.00 -11.63 0.43
CA PRO A 167 13.27 -12.89 0.24
C PRO A 167 11.73 -12.75 0.11
N GLU A 168 11.14 -11.79 0.81
CA GLU A 168 9.70 -11.50 0.81
C GLU A 168 9.15 -11.05 -0.55
N TYR A 169 10.00 -10.48 -1.42
CA TYR A 169 9.63 -10.10 -2.79
C TYR A 169 9.47 -11.30 -3.73
N ARG A 170 9.88 -12.48 -3.29
CA ARG A 170 9.92 -13.70 -4.10
C ARG A 170 9.08 -14.84 -3.52
N LEU A 171 9.08 -15.02 -2.20
CA LEU A 171 8.59 -16.23 -1.56
C LEU A 171 7.16 -16.63 -1.96
N ALA A 172 6.19 -15.72 -1.85
CA ALA A 172 4.80 -16.04 -2.19
C ALA A 172 4.63 -16.32 -3.69
N TYR A 173 5.39 -15.61 -4.54
CA TYR A 173 5.38 -15.84 -5.99
C TYR A 173 6.00 -17.19 -6.37
N ASP A 174 7.07 -17.62 -5.70
CA ASP A 174 7.65 -18.95 -5.91
C ASP A 174 6.69 -20.07 -5.49
N VAL A 175 5.95 -19.87 -4.40
CA VAL A 175 4.89 -20.80 -3.97
C VAL A 175 3.77 -20.87 -5.01
N SER A 176 3.30 -19.73 -5.54
CA SER A 176 2.27 -19.74 -6.57
C SER A 176 2.75 -20.39 -7.87
N MET A 177 4.00 -20.12 -8.29
CA MET A 177 4.64 -20.75 -9.45
C MET A 177 4.73 -22.27 -9.32
N ARG A 178 4.97 -22.79 -8.10
CA ARG A 178 5.02 -24.25 -7.85
C ARG A 178 3.69 -24.93 -8.15
N TYR A 179 2.58 -24.28 -7.82
CA TYR A 179 1.24 -24.83 -8.02
C TYR A 179 0.68 -24.52 -9.42
N LEU A 180 0.76 -23.27 -9.84
CA LEU A 180 0.11 -22.74 -11.05
C LEU A 180 1.02 -22.82 -12.30
N GLY A 181 2.32 -23.07 -12.14
CA GLY A 181 3.29 -22.95 -13.22
C GLY A 181 3.30 -21.53 -13.79
N LYS A 182 3.35 -21.40 -15.12
CA LYS A 182 3.41 -20.10 -15.81
C LYS A 182 2.17 -19.23 -15.58
N GLU A 183 1.03 -19.83 -15.25
CA GLU A 183 -0.22 -19.11 -14.99
C GLU A 183 -0.16 -18.27 -13.71
N ALA A 184 0.80 -18.54 -12.81
CA ALA A 184 1.04 -17.71 -11.65
C ALA A 184 1.25 -16.23 -12.01
N PHE A 185 1.88 -15.95 -13.16
CA PHE A 185 2.15 -14.58 -13.59
C PHE A 185 0.88 -13.74 -13.76
N ASP A 186 -0.22 -14.36 -14.19
CA ASP A 186 -1.51 -13.70 -14.41
C ASP A 186 -2.49 -13.92 -13.26
N CYS A 187 -2.45 -15.07 -12.59
CA CYS A 187 -3.35 -15.38 -11.48
C CYS A 187 -2.88 -14.83 -10.12
N TYR A 188 -1.59 -14.50 -9.95
CA TYR A 188 -1.06 -14.04 -8.66
C TYR A 188 -1.82 -12.82 -8.10
N PRO A 189 -2.06 -11.73 -8.86
CA PRO A 189 -2.71 -10.53 -8.31
C PRO A 189 -4.08 -10.82 -7.70
N ILE A 190 -4.93 -11.60 -8.38
CA ILE A 190 -6.26 -11.94 -7.85
C ILE A 190 -6.15 -12.86 -6.63
N ILE A 191 -5.24 -13.82 -6.63
CA ILE A 191 -5.09 -14.78 -5.52
C ILE A 191 -4.58 -14.05 -4.28
N ALA A 192 -3.60 -13.15 -4.44
CA ALA A 192 -3.12 -12.28 -3.38
C ALA A 192 -4.26 -11.42 -2.83
N TYR A 193 -5.01 -10.72 -3.70
CA TYR A 193 -6.17 -9.91 -3.30
C TYR A 193 -7.20 -10.71 -2.48
N LEU A 194 -7.65 -11.86 -2.99
CA LEU A 194 -8.68 -12.68 -2.33
C LEU A 194 -8.18 -13.26 -1.00
N SER A 195 -6.91 -13.65 -0.92
CA SER A 195 -6.33 -14.13 0.34
C SER A 195 -6.35 -13.05 1.43
N LEU A 196 -6.08 -11.79 1.05
CA LEU A 196 -6.11 -10.62 1.94
C LEU A 196 -7.55 -10.18 2.31
N CYS A 197 -8.58 -10.82 1.76
CA CYS A 197 -9.97 -10.66 2.20
C CYS A 197 -10.35 -11.66 3.30
N THR A 198 -9.42 -12.49 3.78
CA THR A 198 -9.65 -13.50 4.84
C THR A 198 -8.92 -13.16 6.13
N ASP A 199 -9.25 -13.85 7.22
CA ASP A 199 -8.58 -13.72 8.52
C ASP A 199 -7.25 -14.48 8.66
N SER A 200 -6.95 -15.42 7.74
CA SER A 200 -5.64 -16.06 7.61
C SER A 200 -5.12 -15.98 6.16
N PRO A 201 -4.62 -14.80 5.72
CA PRO A 201 -4.18 -14.63 4.34
C PRO A 201 -3.12 -15.64 3.86
N PRO A 202 -2.08 -15.99 4.65
CA PRO A 202 -1.08 -16.97 4.22
C PRO A 202 -1.65 -18.35 3.87
N ASP A 203 -2.55 -18.87 4.70
CA ASP A 203 -3.14 -20.19 4.48
C ASP A 203 -4.15 -20.16 3.33
N ALA A 204 -4.99 -19.12 3.29
CA ALA A 204 -5.94 -18.91 2.20
C ALA A 204 -5.22 -18.78 0.85
N PHE A 205 -4.09 -18.08 0.79
CA PHE A 205 -3.27 -17.92 -0.42
C PHE A 205 -2.84 -19.27 -1.00
N VAL A 206 -2.27 -20.16 -0.17
CA VAL A 206 -1.80 -21.48 -0.62
C VAL A 206 -2.96 -22.36 -1.11
N ILE A 207 -4.10 -22.33 -0.41
CA ILE A 207 -5.30 -23.07 -0.82
C ILE A 207 -5.86 -22.53 -2.13
N LEU A 208 -5.94 -21.21 -2.29
CA LEU A 208 -6.34 -20.58 -3.55
C LEU A 208 -5.45 -21.02 -4.70
N CYS A 209 -4.12 -21.06 -4.52
CA CYS A 209 -3.21 -21.56 -5.55
C CYS A 209 -3.50 -23.02 -5.95
N LYS A 210 -3.70 -23.91 -4.96
CA LYS A 210 -4.00 -25.34 -5.20
C LYS A 210 -5.32 -25.53 -5.93
N ASP A 211 -6.37 -24.86 -5.46
CA ASP A 211 -7.72 -25.03 -5.98
C ASP A 211 -7.93 -24.32 -7.32
N THR A 212 -7.22 -23.23 -7.59
CA THR A 212 -7.19 -22.60 -8.93
C THR A 212 -6.77 -23.62 -10.00
N VAL A 213 -5.70 -24.37 -9.75
CA VAL A 213 -5.20 -25.40 -10.68
C VAL A 213 -6.15 -26.58 -10.79
N SER A 214 -6.64 -27.11 -9.67
CA SER A 214 -7.50 -28.31 -9.68
C SER A 214 -8.81 -28.07 -10.45
N ARG A 215 -9.28 -26.81 -10.47
CA ARG A 215 -10.48 -26.37 -11.19
C ARG A 215 -10.22 -25.86 -12.60
N GLY A 216 -8.96 -25.81 -13.04
CA GLY A 216 -8.58 -25.31 -14.35
C GLY A 216 -8.90 -23.83 -14.56
N LEU A 217 -8.98 -23.04 -13.49
CA LEU A 217 -9.26 -21.61 -13.56
C LEU A 217 -8.06 -20.86 -14.14
N ARG A 218 -8.32 -19.90 -15.02
CA ARG A 218 -7.31 -19.08 -15.69
C ARG A 218 -7.79 -17.65 -15.80
N ILE A 219 -6.88 -16.71 -15.56
CA ILE A 219 -7.09 -15.32 -15.97
C ILE A 219 -6.53 -15.16 -17.37
N GLY A 220 -7.39 -15.34 -18.37
CA GLY A 220 -7.08 -15.01 -19.76
C GLY A 220 -7.17 -13.49 -20.03
N GLU A 221 -7.03 -13.11 -21.30
CA GLU A 221 -7.11 -11.70 -21.73
C GLU A 221 -8.42 -11.00 -21.33
N GLY A 222 -9.50 -11.78 -21.14
CA GLY A 222 -10.85 -11.32 -20.81
C GLY A 222 -11.17 -11.11 -19.32
N LEU A 223 -10.21 -11.29 -18.39
CA LEU A 223 -10.42 -11.10 -16.93
C LEU A 223 -11.72 -11.74 -16.40
N ASP A 224 -11.82 -13.08 -16.43
CA ASP A 224 -12.97 -13.79 -15.87
C ASP A 224 -12.81 -13.96 -14.35
N VAL A 225 -13.22 -12.93 -13.62
CA VAL A 225 -13.12 -12.83 -12.15
C VAL A 225 -14.20 -13.60 -11.37
N PRO A 226 -15.46 -13.69 -11.81
CA PRO A 226 -16.52 -14.39 -11.07
C PRO A 226 -16.14 -15.81 -10.58
N PRO A 227 -15.47 -16.67 -11.37
CA PRO A 227 -15.04 -17.98 -10.89
C PRO A 227 -14.07 -17.94 -9.70
N PHE A 228 -13.25 -16.89 -9.58
CA PHE A 228 -12.34 -16.71 -8.45
C PHE A 228 -13.09 -16.26 -7.18
N LEU A 229 -14.14 -15.44 -7.31
CA LEU A 229 -15.01 -15.08 -6.20
C LEU A 229 -15.80 -16.29 -5.69
N GLU A 230 -16.31 -17.11 -6.61
CA GLU A 230 -16.95 -18.38 -6.27
C GLU A 230 -15.96 -19.31 -5.54
N LEU A 231 -14.73 -19.41 -6.03
CA LEU A 231 -13.67 -20.17 -5.36
C LEU A 231 -13.42 -19.64 -3.94
N LEU A 232 -13.34 -18.32 -3.73
CA LEU A 232 -13.18 -17.75 -2.39
C LEU A 232 -14.29 -18.22 -1.43
N ASN A 233 -15.55 -18.17 -1.87
CA ASN A 233 -16.69 -18.61 -1.05
C ASN A 233 -16.62 -20.11 -0.71
N ILE A 234 -16.17 -20.93 -1.66
CA ILE A 234 -15.98 -22.37 -1.45
C ILE A 234 -14.91 -22.61 -0.39
N ILE A 235 -13.75 -21.95 -0.50
CA ILE A 235 -12.66 -22.21 0.46
C ILE A 235 -12.97 -21.67 1.85
N VAL A 236 -13.68 -20.54 1.95
CA VAL A 236 -14.17 -19.99 3.22
C VAL A 236 -15.06 -21.01 3.91
N THR A 237 -15.99 -21.61 3.16
CA THR A 237 -16.90 -22.63 3.69
C THR A 237 -16.19 -23.94 4.02
N ALA A 238 -15.31 -24.43 3.15
CA ALA A 238 -14.69 -25.74 3.26
C ALA A 238 -13.56 -25.81 4.32
N TYR A 239 -12.81 -24.73 4.48
CA TYR A 239 -11.65 -24.67 5.37
C TYR A 239 -11.90 -23.85 6.64
N GLY A 240 -13.09 -23.25 6.79
CA GLY A 240 -13.50 -22.54 8.00
C GLY A 240 -12.83 -21.18 8.20
N PHE A 241 -12.35 -20.55 7.13
CA PHE A 241 -11.86 -19.18 7.20
C PHE A 241 -12.99 -18.21 7.52
N LYS A 242 -12.67 -17.10 8.19
CA LYS A 242 -13.59 -15.97 8.28
C LYS A 242 -13.33 -15.03 7.10
N LEU A 243 -14.38 -14.73 6.36
CA LEU A 243 -14.35 -13.66 5.37
C LEU A 243 -14.33 -12.31 6.11
N ILE A 244 -13.24 -11.56 5.98
CA ILE A 244 -13.18 -10.15 6.39
C ILE A 244 -13.82 -9.29 5.30
N GLY A 245 -13.64 -9.67 4.05
CA GLY A 245 -14.17 -8.97 2.89
C GLY A 245 -13.23 -7.86 2.40
N THR A 246 -13.81 -6.90 1.71
CA THR A 246 -13.19 -5.69 1.17
C THR A 246 -12.92 -4.65 2.26
N SER A 247 -12.13 -3.64 1.93
CA SER A 247 -11.95 -2.46 2.77
C SER A 247 -13.26 -1.69 3.02
N ALA A 248 -14.20 -1.71 2.06
CA ALA A 248 -15.52 -1.09 2.19
C ALA A 248 -16.33 -1.73 3.33
N GLU A 249 -16.40 -3.06 3.34
CA GLU A 249 -17.09 -3.83 4.39
C GLU A 249 -16.40 -3.65 5.76
N ALA A 250 -15.07 -3.65 5.79
CA ALA A 250 -14.32 -3.39 7.01
C ALA A 250 -14.55 -1.96 7.57
N ALA A 251 -14.64 -0.96 6.69
CA ALA A 251 -14.81 0.45 7.07
C ALA A 251 -16.16 0.75 7.74
N GLU A 252 -17.18 -0.08 7.56
CA GLU A 252 -18.48 0.06 8.25
C GLU A 252 -18.37 -0.08 9.77
N ASN A 253 -17.40 -0.88 10.24
CA ASN A 253 -17.29 -1.29 11.64
C ASN A 253 -16.03 -0.74 12.34
N LEU A 254 -15.18 -0.01 11.63
CA LEU A 254 -13.91 0.48 12.12
C LEU A 254 -13.89 2.02 12.28
N PRO A 255 -13.01 2.55 13.16
CA PRO A 255 -12.76 3.99 13.21
C PRO A 255 -12.34 4.53 11.85
N ARG A 256 -12.79 5.74 11.54
CA ARG A 256 -12.41 6.42 10.30
C ARG A 256 -10.93 6.82 10.32
N HIS A 257 -10.23 6.49 9.25
CA HIS A 257 -8.88 6.94 8.98
C HIS A 257 -8.90 8.10 7.99
N PRO A 258 -8.13 9.18 8.21
CA PRO A 258 -8.23 10.41 7.42
C PRO A 258 -7.95 10.20 5.92
N ILE A 259 -7.02 9.29 5.58
CA ILE A 259 -6.65 9.00 4.19
C ILE A 259 -7.35 7.74 3.67
N TYR A 260 -7.09 6.56 4.23
CA TYR A 260 -7.67 5.30 3.71
C TYR A 260 -9.20 5.28 3.63
N THR A 261 -9.94 5.82 4.62
CA THR A 261 -11.41 5.85 4.54
C THR A 261 -11.90 6.70 3.38
N GLN A 262 -11.24 7.82 3.07
CA GLN A 262 -11.60 8.66 1.93
C GLN A 262 -11.37 7.92 0.60
N MET A 263 -10.25 7.22 0.47
CA MET A 263 -9.99 6.39 -0.71
C MET A 263 -11.05 5.28 -0.88
N VAL A 264 -11.45 4.62 0.21
CA VAL A 264 -12.52 3.61 0.17
C VAL A 264 -13.83 4.21 -0.34
N ILE A 265 -14.22 5.39 0.16
CA ILE A 265 -15.42 6.09 -0.31
C ILE A 265 -15.32 6.44 -1.80
N GLN A 266 -14.17 6.94 -2.25
CA GLN A 266 -13.95 7.29 -3.65
C GLN A 266 -14.04 6.06 -4.58
N LEU A 267 -13.40 4.94 -4.21
CA LEU A 267 -13.47 3.70 -4.97
C LEU A 267 -14.91 3.17 -5.06
N ASN A 268 -15.68 3.25 -3.98
CA ASN A 268 -17.09 2.84 -3.98
C ASN A 268 -17.93 3.74 -4.89
N ASN A 269 -17.78 5.06 -4.79
CA ASN A 269 -18.46 6.00 -5.68
C ASN A 269 -18.11 5.72 -7.15
N LEU A 270 -16.86 5.39 -7.45
CA LEU A 270 -16.43 5.05 -8.80
C LEU A 270 -17.09 3.76 -9.29
N CYS A 271 -17.23 2.75 -8.43
CA CYS A 271 -17.96 1.52 -8.75
C CYS A 271 -19.42 1.82 -9.12
N GLU A 272 -20.10 2.65 -8.32
CA GLU A 272 -21.50 3.03 -8.54
C GLU A 272 -21.70 3.84 -9.83
N GLN A 273 -20.77 4.73 -10.16
CA GLN A 273 -20.95 5.70 -11.25
C GLN A 273 -20.46 5.20 -12.61
N SER A 274 -19.42 4.37 -12.65
CA SER A 274 -18.71 4.05 -13.90
C SER A 274 -18.73 2.57 -14.28
N GLY A 275 -19.35 1.70 -13.44
CA GLY A 275 -19.25 0.26 -13.60
C GLY A 275 -17.84 -0.28 -13.32
N PHE A 276 -16.99 0.52 -12.68
CA PHE A 276 -15.70 0.08 -12.17
C PHE A 276 -15.89 -1.07 -11.18
N SER A 277 -14.97 -2.04 -11.19
CA SER A 277 -14.97 -3.17 -10.26
C SER A 277 -13.59 -3.25 -9.62
N VAL A 278 -13.54 -3.05 -8.31
CA VAL A 278 -12.31 -3.19 -7.50
C VAL A 278 -11.69 -4.57 -7.72
N THR A 279 -12.50 -5.62 -7.76
CA THR A 279 -12.00 -6.98 -7.98
C THR A 279 -11.38 -7.15 -9.38
N ASN A 280 -12.03 -6.61 -10.42
CA ASN A 280 -11.47 -6.66 -11.78
C ASN A 280 -10.16 -5.85 -11.88
N PHE A 281 -10.11 -4.73 -11.18
CA PHE A 281 -8.89 -3.94 -11.08
C PHE A 281 -7.77 -4.72 -10.39
N MET A 282 -8.04 -5.33 -9.23
CA MET A 282 -7.05 -6.09 -8.47
C MET A 282 -6.65 -7.41 -9.14
N ALA A 283 -7.43 -7.91 -10.11
CA ALA A 283 -7.02 -9.01 -10.98
C ALA A 283 -5.91 -8.61 -11.98
N ALA A 284 -5.86 -7.35 -12.39
CA ALA A 284 -4.81 -6.83 -13.27
C ALA A 284 -4.46 -5.36 -12.98
N PRO A 285 -3.92 -5.06 -11.78
CA PRO A 285 -3.73 -3.69 -11.32
C PRO A 285 -2.62 -2.96 -12.08
N TYR A 286 -1.87 -3.66 -12.95
CA TYR A 286 -0.91 -3.06 -13.87
C TYR A 286 -1.58 -2.43 -15.12
N ARG A 287 -2.85 -2.74 -15.40
CA ARG A 287 -3.65 -2.16 -16.49
C ARG A 287 -4.34 -0.84 -16.06
N ILE A 288 -3.66 -0.04 -15.24
CA ILE A 288 -4.19 1.21 -14.69
C ILE A 288 -4.68 2.12 -15.83
N THR A 289 -5.96 2.48 -15.81
CA THR A 289 -6.52 3.48 -16.71
C THR A 289 -6.14 4.89 -16.23
N GLU A 290 -6.15 5.88 -17.11
CA GLU A 290 -5.88 7.28 -16.73
C GLU A 290 -6.77 7.76 -15.57
N MET A 291 -8.04 7.36 -15.58
CA MET A 291 -8.99 7.61 -14.50
C MET A 291 -8.51 7.04 -13.16
N LEU A 292 -8.07 5.78 -13.13
CA LEU A 292 -7.57 5.16 -11.90
C LEU A 292 -6.24 5.74 -11.43
N ALA A 293 -5.40 6.20 -12.35
CA ALA A 293 -4.17 6.89 -12.00
C ALA A 293 -4.47 8.21 -11.26
N ILE A 294 -5.52 8.93 -11.65
CA ILE A 294 -5.96 10.18 -11.00
C ILE A 294 -6.60 9.87 -9.64
N GLU A 295 -7.51 8.90 -9.57
CA GLU A 295 -8.18 8.56 -8.30
C GLU A 295 -7.20 7.97 -7.28
N SER A 296 -6.18 7.26 -7.74
CA SER A 296 -5.11 6.71 -6.87
C SER A 296 -4.07 7.75 -6.45
N VAL A 297 -4.25 9.03 -6.77
CA VAL A 297 -3.37 10.07 -6.23
C VAL A 297 -3.67 10.21 -4.74
N ARG A 298 -2.63 10.06 -3.92
CA ARG A 298 -2.70 10.05 -2.45
C ARG A 298 -1.80 11.15 -1.88
N PRO A 299 -1.92 11.47 -0.58
CA PRO A 299 -1.01 12.41 0.04
C PRO A 299 0.45 11.97 -0.09
N MET A 300 1.30 12.90 -0.57
CA MET A 300 2.72 12.66 -0.82
C MET A 300 3.55 13.70 -0.10
N LEU A 301 4.50 13.24 0.72
CA LEU A 301 5.41 14.09 1.46
C LEU A 301 6.76 14.13 0.75
N PHE A 302 7.25 15.33 0.45
CA PHE A 302 8.49 15.57 -0.26
C PHE A 302 9.57 16.13 0.67
N ASN A 303 10.81 15.72 0.44
CA ASN A 303 11.98 16.23 1.16
C ASN A 303 12.11 17.75 1.07
N LYS A 304 12.71 18.34 2.13
CA LYS A 304 12.96 19.77 2.19
C LYS A 304 13.85 20.22 1.03
N LYS A 305 13.55 21.38 0.48
CA LYS A 305 14.50 22.13 -0.36
C LYS A 305 15.29 23.09 0.52
N MET A 306 16.61 22.89 0.61
CA MET A 306 17.55 23.83 1.25
C MET A 306 17.01 24.37 2.60
N ASP A 307 16.59 23.45 3.48
CA ASP A 307 16.14 23.70 4.86
C ASP A 307 14.87 24.54 5.07
N ARG A 308 14.06 24.83 4.05
CA ARG A 308 12.96 25.78 4.22
C ARG A 308 11.67 25.19 4.83
N TYR A 309 11.18 24.07 4.31
CA TYR A 309 9.94 23.44 4.79
C TYR A 309 9.73 22.06 4.16
N TRP A 310 9.01 21.19 4.87
CA TRP A 310 8.44 19.96 4.32
C TRP A 310 7.23 20.30 3.46
N TYR A 311 7.11 19.69 2.28
CA TYR A 311 5.97 19.89 1.41
C TYR A 311 5.10 18.63 1.40
N LEU A 312 3.89 18.73 1.96
CA LEU A 312 2.88 17.68 1.89
C LEU A 312 1.87 18.06 0.81
N TYR A 313 1.92 17.36 -0.32
CA TYR A 313 0.89 17.44 -1.34
C TYR A 313 -0.32 16.64 -0.86
N VAL A 314 -1.48 17.31 -0.71
CA VAL A 314 -2.76 16.67 -0.44
C VAL A 314 -3.66 16.90 -1.64
N PRO A 315 -4.12 15.85 -2.33
CA PRO A 315 -4.99 16.01 -3.49
C PRO A 315 -6.34 16.64 -3.10
N ASP A 316 -6.89 17.50 -3.95
CA ASP A 316 -8.12 18.25 -3.63
C ASP A 316 -9.32 17.34 -3.39
N HIS A 317 -9.38 16.19 -4.06
CA HIS A 317 -10.46 15.22 -3.93
C HIS A 317 -10.47 14.48 -2.57
N PHE A 318 -9.37 14.53 -1.80
CA PHE A 318 -9.31 13.96 -0.45
C PHE A 318 -10.00 14.83 0.60
N LEU A 319 -10.03 16.14 0.40
CA LEU A 319 -10.63 17.10 1.34
C LEU A 319 -11.63 18.03 0.61
N PRO A 320 -12.62 17.49 -0.13
CA PRO A 320 -13.39 18.27 -1.10
C PRO A 320 -14.33 19.29 -0.45
N THR A 321 -14.75 19.03 0.79
CA THR A 321 -15.73 19.87 1.52
C THR A 321 -15.09 20.79 2.56
N MET A 322 -13.77 20.71 2.76
CA MET A 322 -13.07 21.51 3.77
C MET A 322 -12.75 22.91 3.24
N SER A 323 -12.96 23.92 4.08
CA SER A 323 -12.45 25.27 3.87
C SER A 323 -10.91 25.28 3.81
N ARG A 324 -10.34 26.38 3.31
CA ARG A 324 -8.87 26.52 3.23
C ARG A 324 -8.21 26.38 4.61
N GLU A 325 -8.78 26.99 5.64
CA GLU A 325 -8.24 26.92 7.01
C GLU A 325 -8.28 25.50 7.56
N GLU A 326 -9.38 24.77 7.33
CA GLU A 326 -9.51 23.36 7.72
C GLU A 326 -8.50 22.48 6.98
N LYS A 327 -8.32 22.68 5.66
CA LYS A 327 -7.29 21.98 4.88
C LYS A 327 -5.88 22.24 5.43
N GLU A 328 -5.58 23.48 5.81
CA GLU A 328 -4.27 23.84 6.39
C GLU A 328 -4.05 23.18 7.76
N LEU A 329 -5.09 23.09 8.60
CA LEU A 329 -5.03 22.39 9.89
C LEU A 329 -4.87 20.87 9.71
N GLU A 330 -5.65 20.26 8.81
CA GLU A 330 -5.57 18.82 8.51
C GLU A 330 -4.19 18.46 7.92
N THR A 331 -3.66 19.29 7.02
CA THR A 331 -2.32 19.10 6.45
C THR A 331 -1.24 19.12 7.54
N LYS A 332 -1.32 20.04 8.50
CA LYS A 332 -0.40 20.07 9.65
C LYS A 332 -0.55 18.82 10.52
N ALA A 333 -1.78 18.36 10.74
CA ALA A 333 -2.06 17.16 11.51
C ALA A 333 -1.47 15.90 10.85
N LEU A 334 -1.66 15.75 9.54
CA LEU A 334 -1.10 14.66 8.75
C LEU A 334 0.43 14.67 8.75
N LEU A 335 1.05 15.84 8.59
CA LEU A 335 2.50 16.00 8.65
C LEU A 335 3.04 15.56 10.01
N LEU A 336 2.36 15.93 11.09
CA LEU A 336 2.75 15.56 12.44
C LEU A 336 2.62 14.05 12.70
N LEU A 337 1.53 13.45 12.24
CA LEU A 337 1.30 12.01 12.33
C LEU A 337 2.39 11.24 11.58
N ALA A 338 2.76 11.67 10.37
CA ALA A 338 3.84 11.06 9.60
C ALA A 338 5.20 11.17 10.33
N ALA A 339 5.48 12.31 10.95
CA ALA A 339 6.72 12.52 11.69
C ALA A 339 6.82 11.58 12.91
N ILE A 340 5.73 11.46 13.65
CA ILE A 340 5.65 10.59 14.82
C ILE A 340 5.68 9.11 14.43
N SER A 341 4.96 8.74 13.37
CA SER A 341 4.98 7.38 12.82
C SER A 341 6.41 7.00 12.41
N SER A 342 7.06 7.83 11.59
CA SER A 342 8.45 7.60 11.14
C SER A 342 9.41 7.44 12.32
N LYS A 343 9.30 8.30 13.34
CA LYS A 343 10.09 8.19 14.55
C LYS A 343 9.90 6.85 15.25
N ILE A 344 8.64 6.45 15.45
CA ILE A 344 8.34 5.18 16.11
C ILE A 344 8.98 4.04 15.33
N LEU A 345 8.75 3.98 14.02
CA LEU A 345 9.24 2.93 13.15
C LEU A 345 10.78 2.88 13.10
N SER A 346 11.46 4.03 13.11
CA SER A 346 12.93 4.08 13.15
C SER A 346 13.56 3.52 14.43
N GLY A 347 12.78 3.36 15.50
CA GLY A 347 13.23 2.73 16.75
C GLY A 347 12.79 1.26 16.89
N VAL A 348 12.13 0.71 15.87
CA VAL A 348 11.73 -0.71 15.80
C VAL A 348 12.79 -1.56 15.09
N GLU A 349 13.60 -0.96 14.21
CA GLU A 349 14.80 -1.55 13.61
C GLU A 349 15.92 -1.76 14.63
#